data_AF-A0A158KN66-F1
#
_entry.id   AF-A0A158KN66-F1
#
_cell.length_a   1.000
_cell.length_b   1.000
_cell.length_c   1.000
_cell.angle_alpha   90.00
_cell.angle_beta   90.00
_cell.angle_gamma   90.00
#
_symmetry.space_group_name_H-M   'P 1'
#
loop_
_entity.id
_entity.type
_entity.pdbx_description
1 polymer ?
#
loop_
_entity_poly.entity_id
_entity_poly.type
_entity_poly.pdbx_seq_one_letter_code
_entity_poly.pdbx_strand_id
1 'polypeptide(L)'
;MSRGFPDDDADRAASNEYDRWLNEAPTAAVARVVLEIDETITLRRRASAAWLTARGDAVPLLPIRPSRIELAVVIALAETFGASLYKEARFVSVIDLIAEVGAVALVQRVMYGVRPDYDNSDDGAPAVAAENARLAEVLREARVAFEFLCTTWPEVFLAQAHATLAGIGVQVHPPDGRLAAPSSYEDDDDDADSDQGNEDDERDEGGESG
;
A
#
# COMPACT_ATOMS: atom_id res chain seq x y z
N MET A 1 -45.02 -16.65 -8.80
CA MET A 1 -43.85 -16.79 -7.92
C MET A 1 -42.63 -16.31 -8.70
N SER A 2 -42.34 -15.01 -8.66
CA SER A 2 -41.15 -14.43 -9.30
C SER A 2 -40.07 -14.25 -8.24
N ARG A 3 -38.94 -14.93 -8.40
CA ARG A 3 -37.73 -14.73 -7.58
C ARG A 3 -37.02 -13.47 -8.09
N GLY A 4 -36.87 -12.48 -7.23
CA GLY A 4 -35.98 -11.35 -7.45
C GLY A 4 -34.53 -11.81 -7.38
N PHE A 5 -33.72 -11.34 -8.33
CA PHE A 5 -32.26 -11.42 -8.28
C PHE A 5 -31.77 -10.41 -7.23
N PRO A 6 -30.82 -10.77 -6.35
CA PRO A 6 -30.24 -9.82 -5.42
C PRO A 6 -29.32 -8.83 -6.15
N ASP A 7 -29.26 -7.62 -5.61
CA ASP A 7 -28.67 -6.40 -6.18
C ASP A 7 -27.18 -6.52 -6.53
N ASP A 8 -26.85 -6.42 -7.82
CA ASP A 8 -25.49 -6.18 -8.35
C ASP A 8 -25.03 -4.71 -8.15
N ASP A 9 -25.90 -3.84 -7.61
CA ASP A 9 -25.64 -2.41 -7.48
C ASP A 9 -24.80 -2.05 -6.23
N ALA A 10 -24.76 -2.91 -5.21
CA ALA A 10 -23.98 -2.67 -3.99
C ALA A 10 -22.46 -2.73 -4.24
N ASP A 11 -22.00 -3.68 -5.07
CA ASP A 11 -20.58 -3.89 -5.36
C ASP A 11 -20.02 -2.79 -6.27
N ARG A 12 -20.87 -2.22 -7.15
CA ARG A 12 -20.49 -1.10 -8.04
C ARG A 12 -20.44 0.25 -7.30
N ALA A 13 -21.29 0.45 -6.29
CA ALA A 13 -21.26 1.65 -5.46
C ALA A 13 -20.04 1.70 -4.55
N ALA A 14 -19.66 0.57 -3.95
CA ALA A 14 -18.46 0.47 -3.12
C ALA A 14 -17.21 0.78 -3.96
N SER A 15 -17.09 0.16 -5.15
CA SER A 15 -15.99 0.42 -6.09
C SER A 15 -15.83 1.90 -6.47
N ASN A 16 -16.94 2.61 -6.70
CA ASN A 16 -16.92 4.06 -7.02
C ASN A 16 -16.55 4.95 -5.83
N GLU A 17 -16.89 4.57 -4.60
CA GLU A 17 -16.49 5.30 -3.38
C GLU A 17 -14.97 5.14 -3.12
N TYR A 18 -14.40 4.00 -3.52
CA TYR A 18 -12.97 3.72 -3.37
C TYR A 18 -12.08 4.41 -4.44
N ASP A 19 -12.54 4.54 -5.69
CA ASP A 19 -11.82 5.33 -6.71
C ASP A 19 -11.80 6.83 -6.39
N ARG A 20 -12.80 7.31 -5.65
CA ARG A 20 -12.88 8.68 -5.14
C ARG A 20 -11.83 8.95 -4.06
N TRP A 21 -11.55 7.98 -3.20
CA TRP A 21 -10.60 8.09 -2.08
C TRP A 21 -9.15 8.39 -2.50
N LEU A 22 -8.69 7.80 -3.61
CA LEU A 22 -7.33 8.03 -4.11
C LEU A 22 -7.18 9.30 -4.95
N ASN A 23 -8.27 9.81 -5.54
CA ASN A 23 -8.24 10.90 -6.51
C ASN A 23 -8.81 12.23 -5.99
N GLU A 24 -9.57 12.22 -4.89
CA GLU A 24 -10.08 13.43 -4.26
C GLU A 24 -9.06 13.98 -3.25
N ALA A 25 -8.83 15.29 -3.29
CA ALA A 25 -7.96 15.93 -2.32
C ALA A 25 -8.52 15.72 -0.90
N PRO A 26 -7.68 15.39 0.10
CA PRO A 26 -8.14 15.25 1.48
C PRO A 26 -8.93 16.49 1.89
N THR A 27 -10.07 16.29 2.55
CA THR A 27 -10.86 17.42 3.02
C THR A 27 -9.99 18.32 3.91
N ALA A 28 -10.29 19.62 3.96
CA ALA A 28 -9.50 20.56 4.76
C ALA A 28 -9.43 20.17 6.26
N ALA A 29 -10.41 19.40 6.76
CA ALA A 29 -10.38 18.83 8.10
C ALA A 29 -9.34 17.72 8.23
N VAL A 30 -9.32 16.76 7.29
CA VAL A 30 -8.34 15.66 7.25
C VAL A 30 -6.93 16.22 7.09
N ALA A 31 -6.72 17.18 6.20
CA ALA A 31 -5.42 17.80 6.01
C ALA A 31 -4.85 18.42 7.29
N ARG A 32 -5.70 19.06 8.12
CA ARG A 32 -5.28 19.60 9.42
C ARG A 32 -4.87 18.50 10.40
N VAL A 33 -5.63 17.41 10.47
CA VAL A 33 -5.30 16.26 11.31
C VAL A 33 -3.97 15.65 10.88
N VAL A 34 -3.79 15.43 9.57
CA VAL A 34 -2.55 14.85 9.02
C VAL A 34 -1.35 15.72 9.34
N LEU A 35 -1.46 17.06 9.20
CA LEU A 35 -0.37 17.98 9.56
C LEU A 35 -0.01 17.92 11.05
N GLU A 36 -1.01 17.86 11.93
CA GLU A 36 -0.80 17.74 13.39
C GLU A 36 -0.06 16.43 13.74
N ILE A 37 -0.47 15.33 13.11
CA ILE A 37 0.15 14.01 13.33
C ILE A 37 1.56 13.95 12.73
N ASP A 38 1.77 14.50 11.53
CA ASP A 38 3.08 14.61 10.88
C ASP A 38 4.07 15.40 11.75
N GLU A 39 3.63 16.55 12.28
CA GLU A 39 4.43 17.36 13.20
C GLU A 39 4.76 16.59 14.48
N THR A 40 3.78 15.89 15.05
CA THR A 40 3.95 15.09 16.27
C THR A 40 4.96 13.95 16.05
N ILE A 41 4.83 13.18 14.97
CA ILE A 41 5.75 12.09 14.62
C ILE A 41 7.17 12.66 14.41
N THR A 42 7.26 13.75 13.65
CA THR A 42 8.54 14.41 13.36
C THR A 42 9.20 14.89 14.66
N LEU A 43 8.45 15.48 15.58
CA LEU A 43 8.96 15.94 16.87
C LEU A 43 9.48 14.78 17.72
N ARG A 44 8.71 13.68 17.83
CA ARG A 44 9.11 12.47 18.58
C ARG A 44 10.38 11.84 18.00
N ARG A 45 10.47 11.72 16.67
CA ARG A 45 11.67 11.20 16.00
C ARG A 45 12.90 12.09 16.21
N ARG A 46 12.76 13.42 16.18
CA ARG A 46 13.86 14.34 16.52
C ARG A 46 14.32 14.21 17.96
N ALA A 47 13.37 14.10 18.90
CA ALA A 47 13.70 13.93 20.31
C ALA A 47 14.47 12.62 20.54
N SER A 48 14.00 11.52 19.93
CA SER A 48 14.69 10.22 19.96
C SER A 48 16.10 10.31 19.34
N ALA A 49 16.23 10.92 18.16
CA ALA A 49 17.53 11.10 17.51
C ALA A 49 18.52 11.92 18.34
N ALA A 50 18.06 13.01 18.97
CA ALA A 50 18.88 13.83 19.86
C ALA A 50 19.34 13.04 21.10
N TRP A 51 18.46 12.21 21.65
CA TRP A 51 18.76 11.36 22.79
C TRP A 51 19.78 10.26 22.44
N LEU A 52 19.63 9.61 21.28
CA LEU A 52 20.59 8.62 20.77
C LEU A 52 21.97 9.26 20.56
N THR A 53 22.00 10.43 19.91
CA THR A 53 23.23 11.22 19.71
C THR A 53 23.92 11.55 21.05
N ALA A 54 23.15 11.99 22.05
CA ALA A 54 23.68 12.30 23.38
C ALA A 54 24.25 11.07 24.10
N ARG A 55 23.77 9.87 23.78
CA ARG A 55 24.25 8.59 24.31
C ARG A 55 25.42 7.98 23.53
N GLY A 56 25.84 8.61 22.43
CA GLY A 56 26.88 8.07 21.56
C GLY A 56 26.41 6.93 20.64
N ASP A 57 25.10 6.75 20.51
CA ASP A 57 24.48 5.82 19.55
C ASP A 57 24.01 6.63 18.34
N ALA A 58 24.75 6.59 17.23
CA ALA A 58 24.73 7.69 16.26
C ALA A 58 23.73 7.54 15.10
N VAL A 59 22.79 6.59 15.12
CA VAL A 59 21.89 6.40 13.97
C VAL A 59 20.44 6.18 14.39
N PRO A 60 19.55 7.16 14.13
CA PRO A 60 18.11 6.94 14.18
C PRO A 60 17.71 5.85 13.18
N LEU A 61 16.92 4.88 13.63
CA LEU A 61 16.46 3.75 12.80
C LEU A 61 15.49 4.19 11.69
N LEU A 62 14.84 5.35 11.85
CA LEU A 62 13.85 5.88 10.92
C LEU A 62 14.22 7.31 10.47
N PRO A 63 13.88 7.68 9.22
CA PRO A 63 13.94 9.07 8.78
C PRO A 63 13.09 9.99 9.69
N ILE A 64 13.62 11.18 9.97
CA ILE A 64 12.96 12.17 10.84
C ILE A 64 11.57 12.56 10.34
N ARG A 65 11.40 12.74 9.02
CA ARG A 65 10.10 13.00 8.42
C ARG A 65 9.44 11.70 7.98
N PRO A 66 8.11 11.56 8.16
CA PRO A 66 7.33 10.48 7.58
C PRO A 66 7.56 10.34 6.07
N SER A 67 7.67 9.09 5.61
CA SER A 67 7.72 8.80 4.17
C SER A 67 6.33 8.98 3.51
N ARG A 68 6.29 8.94 2.17
CA ARG A 68 5.01 8.96 1.42
C ARG A 68 4.06 7.83 1.85
N ILE A 69 4.59 6.63 2.09
CA ILE A 69 3.79 5.49 2.55
C ILE A 69 3.28 5.72 3.97
N GLU A 70 4.12 6.27 4.86
CA GLU A 70 3.70 6.58 6.22
C GLU A 70 2.61 7.64 6.24
N LEU A 71 2.70 8.65 5.38
CA LEU A 71 1.64 9.65 5.20
C LEU A 71 0.35 9.03 4.67
N ALA A 72 0.40 8.05 3.78
CA ALA A 72 -0.81 7.35 3.32
C ALA A 72 -1.52 6.59 4.46
N VAL A 73 -0.75 5.96 5.36
CA VAL A 73 -1.30 5.35 6.58
C VAL A 73 -1.91 6.41 7.51
N VAL A 74 -1.22 7.55 7.70
CA VAL A 74 -1.72 8.65 8.54
C VAL A 74 -2.99 9.27 7.95
N ILE A 75 -3.09 9.40 6.62
CA ILE A 75 -4.31 9.85 5.94
C ILE A 75 -5.45 8.86 6.20
N ALA A 76 -5.24 7.56 5.99
CA ALA A 76 -6.26 6.54 6.29
C ALA A 76 -6.75 6.60 7.75
N LEU A 77 -5.84 6.79 8.71
CA LEU A 77 -6.20 6.99 10.12
C LEU A 77 -6.97 8.28 10.36
N ALA A 78 -6.54 9.39 9.75
CA ALA A 78 -7.18 10.69 9.89
C ALA A 78 -8.57 10.72 9.25
N GLU A 79 -8.79 9.96 8.19
CA GLU A 79 -10.12 9.82 7.58
C GLU A 79 -11.05 8.95 8.40
N THR A 80 -10.52 7.88 9.01
CA THR A 80 -11.31 7.01 9.88
C THR A 80 -11.69 7.71 11.18
N PHE A 81 -10.73 8.35 11.85
CA PHE A 81 -10.92 8.85 13.22
C PHE A 81 -11.02 10.38 13.32
N GLY A 82 -10.73 11.11 12.25
CA GLY A 82 -10.77 12.57 12.24
C GLY A 82 -9.93 13.17 13.37
N ALA A 83 -10.48 14.20 14.02
CA ALA A 83 -9.80 14.88 15.11
C ALA A 83 -9.63 14.04 16.39
N SER A 84 -10.34 12.91 16.53
CA SER A 84 -10.15 12.02 17.68
C SER A 84 -8.74 11.43 17.72
N LEU A 85 -8.11 11.26 16.54
CA LEU A 85 -6.77 10.68 16.39
C LEU A 85 -5.69 11.36 17.24
N TYR A 86 -5.79 12.68 17.46
CA TYR A 86 -4.82 13.44 18.26
C TYR A 86 -5.39 13.97 19.59
N LYS A 87 -6.70 13.84 19.82
CA LYS A 87 -7.36 14.32 21.04
C LYS A 87 -7.56 13.22 22.08
N GLU A 88 -7.78 11.98 21.65
CA GLU A 88 -8.10 10.89 22.56
C GLU A 88 -6.84 10.14 22.98
N ALA A 89 -6.70 9.91 24.28
CA ALA A 89 -5.52 9.26 24.85
C ALA A 89 -5.26 7.85 24.30
N ARG A 90 -6.30 7.15 23.81
CA ARG A 90 -6.16 5.79 23.24
C ARG A 90 -5.28 5.73 21.99
N PHE A 91 -5.09 6.84 21.28
CA PHE A 91 -4.24 6.90 20.09
C PHE A 91 -2.81 7.32 20.38
N VAL A 92 -2.48 7.71 21.62
CA VAL A 92 -1.12 8.12 21.99
C VAL A 92 -0.12 7.00 21.69
N SER A 93 -0.44 5.77 22.09
CA SER A 93 0.38 4.58 21.82
C SER A 93 0.48 4.25 20.34
N VAL A 94 -0.56 4.53 19.54
CA VAL A 94 -0.53 4.36 18.08
C VAL A 94 0.47 5.34 17.46
N ILE A 95 0.42 6.61 17.84
CA ILE A 95 1.33 7.64 17.34
C ILE A 95 2.77 7.38 17.81
N ASP A 96 2.95 6.91 19.05
CA ASP A 96 4.27 6.50 19.57
C ASP A 96 4.84 5.37 18.74
N LEU A 97 4.03 4.35 18.46
CA LEU A 97 4.47 3.22 17.64
C LEU A 97 4.85 3.65 16.22
N ILE A 98 4.10 4.55 15.59
CA ILE A 98 4.47 5.11 14.28
C ILE A 98 5.79 5.87 14.38
N ALA A 99 6.00 6.66 15.42
CA ALA A 99 7.23 7.41 15.59
C ALA A 99 8.44 6.51 15.82
N GLU A 100 8.27 5.42 16.59
CA GLU A 100 9.33 4.50 17.01
C GLU A 100 9.70 3.46 15.95
N VAL A 101 8.72 2.78 15.36
CA VAL A 101 8.93 1.64 14.45
C VAL A 101 8.33 1.83 13.05
N GLY A 102 7.61 2.93 12.84
CA GLY A 102 7.08 3.32 11.54
C GLY A 102 5.65 2.83 11.28
N ALA A 103 4.97 3.49 10.35
CA ALA A 103 3.56 3.22 10.08
C ALA A 103 3.31 1.85 9.40
N VAL A 104 4.28 1.34 8.65
CA VAL A 104 4.19 0.00 8.03
C VAL A 104 4.16 -1.09 9.09
N ALA A 105 5.00 -0.98 10.11
CA ALA A 105 5.03 -1.93 11.23
C ALA A 105 3.71 -1.90 12.03
N LEU A 106 3.11 -0.72 12.22
CA LEU A 106 1.77 -0.60 12.81
C LEU A 106 0.74 -1.41 12.01
N VAL A 107 0.64 -1.18 10.70
CA VAL A 107 -0.33 -1.88 9.84
C VAL A 107 -0.09 -3.39 9.89
N GLN A 108 1.16 -3.84 9.79
CA GLN A 108 1.49 -5.26 9.88
C GLN A 108 1.11 -5.88 11.23
N ARG A 109 1.34 -5.17 12.35
CA ARG A 109 0.95 -5.64 13.70
C ARG A 109 -0.57 -5.72 13.87
N VAL A 110 -1.32 -4.75 13.32
CA VAL A 110 -2.79 -4.74 13.38
C VAL A 110 -3.39 -5.83 12.49
N MET A 111 -2.87 -5.99 11.27
CA MET A 111 -3.43 -6.91 10.27
C MET A 111 -3.00 -8.36 10.49
N TYR A 112 -1.74 -8.58 10.89
CA TYR A 112 -1.09 -9.91 10.89
C TYR A 112 -0.45 -10.28 12.24
N GLY A 113 -0.43 -9.37 13.21
CA GLY A 113 0.30 -9.55 14.48
C GLY A 113 -0.37 -10.49 15.49
N VAL A 114 -1.56 -11.00 15.21
CA VAL A 114 -2.19 -12.09 15.97
C VAL A 114 -1.64 -13.41 15.44
N ARG A 115 -0.34 -13.66 15.63
CA ARG A 115 0.19 -15.01 15.45
C ARG A 115 0.19 -15.68 16.82
N PRO A 116 -0.58 -16.77 17.02
CA PRO A 116 -0.30 -17.66 18.12
C PRO A 116 1.08 -18.24 17.86
N ASP A 117 2.00 -18.04 18.80
CA ASP A 117 3.21 -18.87 18.84
C ASP A 117 2.71 -20.32 18.92
N TYR A 118 3.17 -21.17 18.00
CA TYR A 118 2.90 -22.62 18.05
C TYR A 118 3.71 -23.29 19.15
N ASP A 119 3.89 -22.63 20.28
CA ASP A 119 4.36 -23.27 21.50
C ASP A 119 3.12 -23.50 22.36
N ASN A 120 2.74 -24.77 22.52
CA ASN A 120 1.65 -25.19 23.40
C ASN A 120 2.05 -25.05 24.89
N SER A 121 2.83 -24.02 25.23
CA SER A 121 3.12 -23.68 26.62
C SER A 121 1.94 -22.88 27.16
N ASP A 122 1.46 -23.30 28.32
CA ASP A 122 0.39 -22.68 29.13
C ASP A 122 0.80 -21.29 29.68
N ASP A 123 1.84 -20.68 29.11
CA ASP A 123 2.33 -19.35 29.46
C ASP A 123 1.59 -18.35 28.57
N GLY A 124 0.87 -17.41 29.18
CA GLY A 124 -0.07 -16.53 28.49
C GLY A 124 0.52 -15.85 27.24
N ALA A 125 -0.36 -15.44 26.32
CA ALA A 125 0.03 -14.82 25.05
C ALA A 125 1.21 -13.85 25.24
N PRO A 126 2.29 -13.97 24.46
CA PRO A 126 3.48 -13.15 24.65
C PRO A 126 3.06 -11.68 24.71
N ALA A 127 3.68 -10.87 25.58
CA ALA A 127 3.26 -9.48 25.82
C ALA A 127 3.03 -8.67 24.52
N VAL A 128 3.79 -8.99 23.47
CA VAL A 128 3.66 -8.45 22.11
C VAL A 128 2.33 -8.81 21.44
N ALA A 129 1.85 -10.06 21.56
CA ALA A 129 0.56 -10.49 21.01
C ALA A 129 -0.62 -9.82 21.73
N ALA A 130 -0.54 -9.65 23.05
CA ALA A 130 -1.54 -8.91 23.82
C ALA A 130 -1.57 -7.42 23.42
N GLU A 131 -0.41 -6.81 23.18
CA GLU A 131 -0.31 -5.46 22.64
C GLU A 131 -0.89 -5.36 21.22
N ASN A 132 -0.57 -6.31 20.33
CA ASN A 132 -1.13 -6.38 18.97
C ASN A 132 -2.66 -6.49 19.00
N ALA A 133 -3.22 -7.30 19.90
CA ALA A 133 -4.66 -7.41 20.08
C ALA A 133 -5.28 -6.08 20.53
N ARG A 134 -4.64 -5.34 21.44
CA ARG A 134 -5.09 -4.00 21.84
C ARG A 134 -5.01 -2.99 20.69
N LEU A 135 -3.94 -3.02 19.90
CA LEU A 135 -3.81 -2.17 18.72
C LEU A 135 -4.89 -2.47 17.68
N ALA A 136 -5.16 -3.75 17.42
CA ALA A 136 -6.23 -4.18 16.52
C ALA A 136 -7.62 -3.76 17.02
N GLU A 137 -7.83 -3.74 18.34
CA GLU A 137 -9.06 -3.24 18.94
C GLU A 137 -9.22 -1.73 18.77
N VAL A 138 -8.18 -0.95 19.11
CA VAL A 138 -8.17 0.51 18.97
C VAL A 138 -8.35 0.93 17.52
N LEU A 139 -7.77 0.18 16.58
CA LEU A 139 -7.77 0.47 15.15
C LEU A 139 -8.76 -0.37 14.35
N ARG A 140 -9.78 -0.95 15.01
CA ARG A 140 -10.78 -1.80 14.36
C ARG A 140 -11.45 -1.10 13.18
N GLU A 141 -11.83 0.16 13.33
CA GLU A 141 -12.51 0.93 12.30
C GLU A 141 -11.62 1.25 11.09
N ALA A 142 -10.29 1.31 11.26
CA ALA A 142 -9.33 1.57 10.19
C ALA A 142 -8.95 0.32 9.40
N ARG A 143 -9.45 -0.86 9.80
CA ARG A 143 -9.06 -2.14 9.20
C ARG A 143 -9.34 -2.20 7.70
N VAL A 144 -10.49 -1.72 7.26
CA VAL A 144 -10.86 -1.70 5.83
C VAL A 144 -9.88 -0.83 5.03
N ALA A 145 -9.52 0.34 5.56
CA ALA A 145 -8.53 1.21 4.92
C ALA A 145 -7.14 0.54 4.88
N PHE A 146 -6.76 -0.22 5.90
CA PHE A 146 -5.50 -0.98 5.90
C PHE A 146 -5.49 -2.12 4.88
N GLU A 147 -6.62 -2.80 4.68
CA GLU A 147 -6.77 -3.80 3.62
C GLU A 147 -6.52 -3.16 2.25
N PHE A 148 -7.12 -1.98 2.01
CA PHE A 148 -6.89 -1.22 0.78
C PHE A 148 -5.43 -0.80 0.59
N LEU A 149 -4.75 -0.36 1.66
CA LEU A 149 -3.32 -0.05 1.59
C LEU A 149 -2.49 -1.29 1.25
N CYS A 150 -2.85 -2.46 1.79
CA CYS A 150 -2.18 -3.73 1.48
C CYS A 150 -2.41 -4.17 0.04
N THR A 151 -3.56 -3.89 -0.56
CA THR A 151 -3.81 -4.18 -1.99
C THR A 151 -3.15 -3.17 -2.92
N THR A 152 -2.99 -1.92 -2.48
CA THR A 152 -2.38 -0.84 -3.27
C THR A 152 -0.86 -0.94 -3.30
N TRP A 153 -0.24 -1.28 -2.17
CA TRP A 153 1.22 -1.43 -2.02
C TRP A 153 1.60 -2.76 -1.36
N PRO A 154 1.28 -3.90 -1.99
CA PRO A 154 1.55 -5.22 -1.44
C PRO A 154 3.06 -5.44 -1.20
N GLU A 155 3.91 -4.90 -2.06
CA GLU A 155 5.37 -4.98 -1.92
C GLU A 155 5.90 -4.30 -0.65
N VAL A 156 5.16 -3.34 -0.07
CA VAL A 156 5.54 -2.65 1.16
C VAL A 156 4.94 -3.35 2.38
N PHE A 157 3.63 -3.61 2.36
CA PHE A 157 2.93 -4.14 3.53
C PHE A 157 3.03 -5.66 3.67
N LEU A 158 3.20 -6.40 2.58
CA LEU A 158 3.37 -7.86 2.54
C LEU A 158 4.82 -8.29 2.30
N ALA A 159 5.79 -7.36 2.33
CA ALA A 159 7.21 -7.66 2.07
C ALA A 159 7.73 -8.89 2.84
N GLN A 160 7.41 -8.97 4.14
CA GLN A 160 7.82 -10.08 5.00
C GLN A 160 7.13 -11.40 4.63
N ALA A 161 5.86 -11.34 4.23
CA ALA A 161 5.12 -12.50 3.75
C ALA A 161 5.69 -12.99 2.42
N HIS A 162 5.97 -12.09 1.49
CA HIS A 162 6.62 -12.40 0.21
C HIS A 162 8.02 -13.00 0.41
N ALA A 163 8.82 -12.46 1.32
CA ALA A 163 10.14 -13.03 1.64
C ALA A 163 10.04 -14.45 2.22
N THR A 164 9.04 -14.70 3.08
CA THR A 164 8.78 -16.03 3.65
C THR A 164 8.32 -17.01 2.57
N LEU A 165 7.41 -16.59 1.69
CA LEU A 165 6.91 -17.38 0.56
C LEU A 165 8.03 -17.70 -0.45
N ALA A 166 8.87 -16.71 -0.78
CA ALA A 166 10.03 -16.91 -1.63
C ALA A 166 11.02 -17.90 -1.00
N GLY A 167 11.21 -17.86 0.33
CA GLY A 167 12.02 -18.81 1.08
C GLY A 167 11.53 -20.26 1.00
N ILE A 168 10.24 -20.48 0.71
CA ILE A 168 9.66 -21.82 0.47
C ILE A 168 9.37 -22.10 -1.01
N GLY A 169 9.89 -21.26 -1.92
CA GLY A 169 9.79 -21.45 -3.38
C GLY A 169 8.50 -20.96 -4.03
N VAL A 170 7.66 -20.20 -3.33
CA VAL A 170 6.44 -19.59 -3.88
C VAL A 170 6.73 -18.15 -4.32
N GLN A 171 6.59 -17.86 -5.61
CA GLN A 171 6.65 -16.49 -6.12
C GLN A 171 5.24 -15.90 -6.21
N VAL A 172 5.03 -14.75 -5.58
CA VAL A 172 3.81 -13.96 -5.68
C VAL A 172 4.01 -12.91 -6.77
N HIS A 173 3.25 -12.99 -7.86
CA HIS A 173 3.24 -11.96 -8.90
C HIS A 173 2.16 -10.92 -8.58
N PRO A 174 2.41 -9.61 -8.76
CA PRO A 174 1.35 -8.62 -8.71
C PRO A 174 0.26 -8.97 -9.75
N PRO A 175 -1.03 -8.72 -9.50
CA PRO A 175 -2.03 -8.87 -10.54
C PRO A 175 -1.70 -7.91 -11.68
N ASP A 176 -1.49 -8.46 -12.88
CA ASP A 176 -1.27 -7.67 -14.10
C ASP A 176 -2.44 -6.71 -14.30
N GLY A 177 -2.20 -5.40 -14.14
CA GLY A 177 -3.16 -4.33 -14.43
C GLY A 177 -3.50 -4.15 -15.91
N ARG A 178 -3.36 -5.21 -16.72
CA ARG A 178 -3.62 -5.17 -18.15
C ARG A 178 -5.08 -5.54 -18.40
N LEU A 179 -5.98 -4.60 -18.06
CA LEU A 179 -7.26 -4.53 -18.76
C LEU A 179 -6.94 -4.47 -20.25
N ALA A 180 -7.33 -5.52 -20.97
CA ALA A 180 -7.24 -5.58 -22.42
C ALA A 180 -7.88 -4.31 -22.97
N ALA A 181 -7.08 -3.47 -23.63
CA ALA A 181 -7.60 -2.38 -24.42
C ALA A 181 -8.64 -2.97 -25.38
N PRO A 182 -9.85 -2.41 -25.48
CA PRO A 182 -10.82 -2.88 -26.45
C PRO A 182 -10.18 -2.78 -27.84
N SER A 183 -10.15 -3.91 -28.55
CA SER A 183 -9.68 -3.99 -29.93
C SER A 183 -10.39 -2.92 -30.74
N SER A 184 -9.64 -1.93 -31.20
CA SER A 184 -10.11 -0.97 -32.19
C SER A 184 -10.49 -1.75 -33.44
N TYR A 185 -11.76 -1.65 -33.77
CA TYR A 185 -12.33 -2.03 -35.05
C TYR A 185 -11.65 -1.15 -36.10
N GLU A 186 -10.68 -1.72 -36.82
CA GLU A 186 -10.19 -1.16 -38.07
C GLU A 186 -10.95 -1.89 -39.18
N ASP A 187 -12.03 -1.23 -39.58
CA ASP A 187 -12.75 -1.39 -40.83
C ASP A 187 -11.92 -0.65 -41.88
N ASP A 188 -11.14 -1.38 -42.66
CA ASP A 188 -10.50 -0.86 -43.88
C ASP A 188 -10.76 -1.87 -45.00
N ASP A 189 -11.93 -1.71 -45.61
CA ASP A 189 -12.17 -2.03 -47.01
C ASP A 189 -11.21 -1.16 -47.86
N ASP A 190 -10.31 -1.77 -48.61
CA ASP A 190 -9.82 -1.17 -49.86
C ASP A 190 -9.36 -2.26 -50.83
N ASP A 191 -10.28 -2.61 -51.74
CA ASP A 191 -10.01 -3.22 -53.02
C ASP A 191 -9.17 -2.26 -53.89
N ALA A 192 -7.98 -2.68 -54.30
CA ALA A 192 -7.38 -2.20 -55.54
C ALA A 192 -6.37 -3.21 -56.11
N ASP A 193 -6.88 -4.05 -57.01
CA ASP A 193 -6.12 -4.67 -58.08
C ASP A 193 -5.27 -3.62 -58.83
N SER A 194 -3.97 -3.88 -58.98
CA SER A 194 -3.21 -3.41 -60.15
C SER A 194 -1.97 -4.29 -60.35
N ASP A 195 -2.17 -5.22 -61.27
CA ASP A 195 -1.19 -5.99 -62.03
C ASP A 195 -0.23 -5.09 -62.84
N GLN A 196 1.02 -5.57 -62.94
CA GLN A 196 2.16 -5.22 -63.81
C GLN A 196 3.42 -4.95 -62.97
N GLY A 197 4.56 -5.61 -63.15
CA GLY A 197 5.07 -6.40 -64.25
C GLY A 197 6.58 -6.18 -64.27
N ASN A 198 7.32 -7.27 -64.06
CA ASN A 198 8.71 -7.59 -64.42
C ASN A 198 9.67 -6.45 -64.81
N GLU A 199 10.87 -6.41 -64.21
CA GLU A 199 12.15 -6.70 -64.91
C GLU A 199 13.37 -6.59 -63.98
N ASP A 200 14.32 -7.47 -64.28
CA ASP A 200 15.59 -7.74 -63.63
C ASP A 200 16.57 -6.55 -63.68
N ASP A 201 17.52 -6.48 -62.74
CA ASP A 201 18.94 -6.43 -63.12
C ASP A 201 19.86 -6.55 -61.89
N GLU A 202 20.72 -7.57 -61.98
CA GLU A 202 21.87 -7.82 -61.11
C GLU A 202 22.91 -6.69 -61.24
N ARG A 203 23.48 -6.21 -60.12
CA ARG A 203 24.88 -5.70 -60.11
C ARG A 203 25.62 -6.07 -58.83
N ASP A 204 26.61 -6.91 -59.07
CA ASP A 204 27.83 -7.22 -58.33
C ASP A 204 28.76 -5.99 -58.25
N GLU A 205 29.51 -5.85 -57.15
CA GLU A 205 30.79 -5.13 -56.97
C GLU A 205 31.13 -5.19 -55.45
N GLY A 206 32.10 -5.99 -55.00
CA GLY A 206 33.54 -5.69 -55.05
C GLY A 206 33.86 -4.56 -54.07
N GLY A 207 34.50 -4.74 -52.90
CA GLY A 207 35.74 -5.45 -52.66
C GLY A 207 36.94 -4.52 -52.92
N GLU A 208 37.27 -3.60 -52.00
CA GLU A 208 38.52 -2.83 -52.08
C GLU A 208 39.23 -2.74 -50.71
N SER A 209 40.51 -3.12 -50.76
CA SER A 209 41.48 -3.05 -49.66
C SER A 209 42.37 -1.84 -49.91
N GLY A 210 42.67 -1.08 -48.86
CA GLY A 210 43.67 0.00 -48.85
C GLY A 210 44.12 0.30 -47.44
#